data_AF-A0A167AAQ5-F1
#
_entry.id   AF-A0A167AAQ5-F1
#
_cell.length_a   1.000
_cell.length_b   1.000
_cell.length_c   1.000
_cell.angle_alpha   90.00
_cell.angle_beta   90.00
_cell.angle_gamma   90.00
#
_symmetry.space_group_name_H-M   'P 1'
#
loop_
_entity.id
_entity.type
_entity.pdbx_description
1 polymer ?
#
loop_
_entity_poly.entity_id
_entity_poly.type
_entity_poly.pdbx_seq_one_letter_code
_entity_poly.pdbx_strand_id
1 'polypeptide(L)'
;MGCQTTPKTDIKPVQKPPAPCWLQSPVSQNQVGFIGTAAPLSATQYGSIIASRQRALTSLITHYKLPLIELETNKVTHTASKITLNNGKEVYFSEPYSTADTLYSYASTTPIKTNEQCNEIQCNFVQCQPSWLCQGTQNSVIGVSYYTAFSHQKLPMSAQNARTLAGYLAQARVNMNEQLSESFKIDDQADKQHAFKLSRQGDVTASKFENQLLMTNSCNYGSTLFANYQFSEKVTPAMRTINWRDKQLFEGKSVVLGNFGENGTIAPDNLLSSAIKYAIRDALVELAKVKGVEVSSNSTLVQNNGRYYLSHAHYSIKQTVSGRLLDIQINYKDGLPNVYVWLLEER
;
A
#
# COMPACT_ATOMS: atom_id res chain seq x y z
N MET A 1 22.31 43.90 20.05
CA MET A 1 21.78 42.55 20.31
C MET A 1 21.73 41.81 18.98
N GLY A 2 22.68 40.90 18.78
CA GLY A 2 22.89 40.19 17.51
C GLY A 2 22.08 38.90 17.45
N CYS A 3 21.49 38.62 16.28
CA CYS A 3 21.11 37.27 15.89
C CYS A 3 22.33 36.65 15.19
N GLN A 4 22.98 35.70 15.86
CA GLN A 4 24.00 34.86 15.22
C GLN A 4 23.28 33.89 14.29
N THR A 5 23.52 34.06 12.99
CA THR A 5 23.17 33.08 11.97
C THR A 5 24.03 31.84 12.20
N THR A 6 23.39 30.73 12.54
CA THR A 6 24.06 29.43 12.59
C THR A 6 24.52 29.08 11.18
N PRO A 7 25.80 28.75 10.95
CA PRO A 7 26.28 28.37 9.64
C PRO A 7 25.57 27.08 9.20
N LYS A 8 24.99 27.11 7.99
CA LYS A 8 24.52 25.91 7.30
C LYS A 8 25.69 24.93 7.24
N THR A 9 25.65 23.93 8.10
CA THR A 9 26.57 22.80 7.98
C THR A 9 26.17 22.08 6.71
N ASP A 10 27.04 22.11 5.70
CA ASP A 10 26.92 21.24 4.53
C ASP A 10 27.05 19.80 5.02
N ILE A 11 25.92 19.21 5.41
CA ILE A 11 25.82 17.79 5.69
C ILE A 11 26.01 17.10 4.34
N LYS A 12 27.25 16.70 4.04
CA LYS A 12 27.52 15.75 2.96
C LYS A 12 26.54 14.59 3.14
N PRO A 13 25.78 14.20 2.10
CA PRO A 13 24.86 13.07 2.22
C PRO A 13 25.67 11.87 2.67
N VAL A 14 25.36 11.36 3.88
CA VAL A 14 25.99 10.15 4.41
C VAL A 14 25.63 9.04 3.43
N GLN A 15 26.62 8.62 2.64
CA GLN A 15 26.47 7.53 1.69
C GLN A 15 26.23 6.27 2.51
N LYS A 16 24.95 5.87 2.62
CA LYS A 16 24.57 4.69 3.39
C LYS A 16 25.27 3.46 2.79
N PRO A 17 25.77 2.54 3.63
CA PRO A 17 26.46 1.36 3.16
C PRO A 17 25.56 0.56 2.21
N PRO A 18 26.14 -0.05 1.16
CA PRO A 18 25.40 -0.86 0.22
C PRO A 18 24.63 -1.98 0.95
N ALA A 19 23.37 -2.19 0.57
CA ALA A 19 22.52 -3.24 1.10
C ALA A 19 22.41 -4.39 0.09
N PRO A 20 22.10 -5.62 0.49
CA PRO A 20 21.85 -6.69 -0.46
C PRO A 20 20.66 -6.36 -1.36
N CYS A 21 20.76 -6.63 -2.65
CA CYS A 21 19.69 -6.31 -3.62
C CYS A 21 18.35 -6.99 -3.27
N TRP A 22 18.40 -8.20 -2.69
CA TRP A 22 17.21 -8.93 -2.25
C TRP A 22 16.40 -8.20 -1.17
N LEU A 23 16.99 -7.23 -0.45
CA LEU A 23 16.29 -6.47 0.58
C LEU A 23 15.17 -5.59 -0.02
N GLN A 24 15.42 -5.03 -1.20
CA GLN A 24 14.48 -4.15 -1.90
C GLN A 24 13.82 -4.79 -3.10
N SER A 25 14.38 -5.87 -3.65
CA SER A 25 13.79 -6.66 -4.73
C SER A 25 13.99 -8.15 -4.43
N PRO A 26 13.22 -8.74 -3.49
CA PRO A 26 13.36 -10.14 -3.07
C PRO A 26 12.91 -11.14 -4.14
N VAL A 27 12.28 -10.66 -5.22
CA VAL A 27 11.76 -11.47 -6.31
C VAL A 27 12.34 -10.98 -7.63
N SER A 28 12.78 -11.92 -8.45
CA SER A 28 13.25 -11.75 -9.82
C SER A 28 12.73 -12.89 -10.70
N GLN A 29 12.99 -12.84 -12.00
CA GLN A 29 12.56 -13.90 -12.94
C GLN A 29 13.07 -15.30 -12.55
N ASN A 30 14.23 -15.40 -11.88
CA ASN A 30 14.89 -16.67 -11.56
C ASN A 30 14.94 -16.99 -10.07
N GLN A 31 14.39 -16.10 -9.22
CA GLN A 31 14.50 -16.24 -7.77
C GLN A 31 13.30 -15.61 -7.09
N VAL A 32 12.55 -16.44 -6.36
CA VAL A 32 11.47 -16.00 -5.46
C VAL A 32 11.96 -16.28 -4.05
N GLY A 33 12.01 -15.24 -3.22
CA GLY A 33 12.35 -15.46 -1.83
C GLY A 33 11.73 -14.45 -0.90
N PHE A 34 11.97 -14.68 0.38
CA PHE A 34 11.22 -14.07 1.47
C PHE A 34 12.18 -13.53 2.51
N ILE A 35 11.86 -12.34 3.01
CA ILE A 35 12.69 -11.65 3.98
C ILE A 35 12.10 -11.86 5.36
N GLY A 36 12.94 -12.31 6.28
CA GLY A 36 12.69 -12.27 7.70
C GLY A 36 13.41 -11.09 8.33
N THR A 37 12.82 -10.56 9.40
CA THR A 37 13.37 -9.46 10.18
C THR A 37 13.42 -9.84 11.64
N ALA A 38 14.40 -9.34 12.38
CA ALA A 38 14.49 -9.42 13.84
C ALA A 38 15.15 -8.17 14.42
N ALA A 39 14.99 -7.96 15.73
CA ALA A 39 15.82 -6.99 16.43
C ALA A 39 17.30 -7.39 16.28
N PRO A 40 18.23 -6.44 16.14
CA PRO A 40 19.64 -6.75 15.88
C PRO A 40 20.32 -7.41 17.08
N LEU A 41 19.82 -7.16 18.28
CA LEU A 41 20.32 -7.73 19.53
C LEU A 41 19.30 -8.70 20.12
N SER A 42 19.81 -9.77 20.73
CA SER A 42 19.03 -10.78 21.45
C SER A 42 19.74 -11.14 22.75
N ALA A 43 18.96 -11.46 23.79
CA ALA A 43 19.49 -12.02 25.03
C ALA A 43 20.06 -13.45 24.85
N THR A 44 19.62 -14.15 23.80
CA THR A 44 20.11 -15.48 23.44
C THR A 44 21.19 -15.35 22.37
N GLN A 45 22.30 -16.07 22.52
CA GLN A 45 23.37 -16.10 21.52
C GLN A 45 22.81 -16.49 20.15
N TYR A 46 23.05 -15.65 19.13
CA TYR A 46 22.51 -15.77 17.77
C TYR A 46 20.98 -15.80 17.63
N GLY A 47 20.22 -15.51 18.70
CA GLY A 47 18.76 -15.59 18.71
C GLY A 47 18.11 -14.74 17.61
N SER A 48 18.66 -13.56 17.33
CA SER A 48 18.18 -12.67 16.25
C SER A 48 18.34 -13.27 14.85
N ILE A 49 19.47 -13.92 14.57
CA ILE A 49 19.73 -14.56 13.27
C ILE A 49 18.74 -15.72 13.07
N ILE A 50 18.62 -16.57 14.09
CA ILE A 50 17.71 -17.73 14.05
C ILE A 50 16.26 -17.26 13.87
N ALA A 51 15.81 -16.29 14.66
CA ALA A 51 14.45 -15.74 14.55
C ALA A 51 14.18 -15.11 13.18
N SER A 52 15.14 -14.37 12.63
CA SER A 52 15.02 -13.77 11.30
C SER A 52 14.91 -14.85 10.21
N ARG A 53 15.78 -15.86 10.22
CA ARG A 53 15.70 -17.00 9.29
C ARG A 53 14.42 -17.79 9.40
N GLN A 54 13.95 -18.06 10.63
CA GLN A 54 12.68 -18.74 10.86
C GLN A 54 11.49 -17.96 10.27
N ARG A 55 11.46 -16.62 10.43
CA ARG A 55 10.42 -15.78 9.83
C ARG A 55 10.45 -15.78 8.31
N ALA A 56 11.65 -15.74 7.72
CA ALA A 56 11.83 -15.89 6.27
C ALA A 56 11.29 -17.26 5.78
N LEU A 57 11.66 -18.34 6.48
CA LEU A 57 11.21 -19.70 6.18
C LEU A 57 9.68 -19.84 6.32
N THR A 58 9.08 -19.31 7.39
CA THR A 58 7.64 -19.34 7.58
C THR A 58 6.92 -18.65 6.44
N SER A 59 7.44 -17.51 5.97
CA SER A 59 6.87 -16.78 4.85
C SER A 59 6.95 -17.59 3.54
N LEU A 60 8.08 -18.26 3.31
CA LEU A 60 8.28 -19.17 2.17
C LEU A 60 7.31 -20.36 2.19
N ILE A 61 7.21 -21.07 3.32
CA ILE A 61 6.32 -22.23 3.49
C ILE A 61 4.86 -21.80 3.30
N THR A 62 4.49 -20.66 3.89
CA THR A 62 3.15 -20.08 3.78
C THR A 62 2.81 -19.75 2.32
N HIS A 63 3.76 -19.16 1.59
CA HIS A 63 3.60 -18.85 0.16
C HIS A 63 3.36 -20.10 -0.69
N TYR A 64 4.18 -21.14 -0.50
CA TYR A 64 4.05 -22.40 -1.24
C TYR A 64 2.97 -23.34 -0.69
N LYS A 65 2.17 -22.89 0.29
CA LYS A 65 1.12 -23.67 0.97
C LYS A 65 1.61 -25.02 1.47
N LEU A 66 2.86 -25.07 1.92
CA LEU A 66 3.46 -26.25 2.50
C LEU A 66 2.86 -26.49 3.91
N PRO A 67 2.54 -27.73 4.30
CA PRO A 67 2.04 -28.04 5.63
C PRO A 67 2.95 -27.51 6.75
N LEU A 68 2.39 -26.98 7.83
CA LEU A 68 3.16 -26.48 8.99
C LEU A 68 4.00 -27.58 9.67
N ILE A 69 3.65 -28.86 9.51
CA ILE A 69 4.49 -29.98 9.98
C ILE A 69 5.83 -30.07 9.23
N GLU A 70 5.94 -29.41 8.08
CA GLU A 70 7.20 -29.25 7.33
C GLU A 70 8.04 -28.06 7.84
N LEU A 71 7.54 -27.30 8.82
CA LEU A 71 8.25 -26.18 9.45
C LEU A 71 9.32 -26.75 10.39
N GLU A 72 10.45 -27.16 9.84
CA GLU A 72 11.57 -27.69 10.61
C GLU A 72 12.42 -26.57 11.22
N THR A 73 11.79 -25.72 12.04
CA THR A 73 12.44 -24.57 12.69
C THR A 73 13.63 -24.98 13.55
N ASN A 74 13.65 -26.22 14.02
CA ASN A 74 14.76 -26.81 14.78
C ASN A 74 16.02 -27.05 13.93
N LYS A 75 15.87 -27.21 12.60
CA LYS A 75 16.99 -27.30 11.65
C LYS A 75 17.58 -25.93 11.29
N VAL A 76 16.86 -24.84 11.60
CA VAL A 76 17.32 -23.48 11.33
C VAL A 76 18.34 -23.06 12.38
N THR A 77 19.62 -23.14 12.03
CA THR A 77 20.73 -22.69 12.89
C THR A 77 21.33 -21.38 12.40
N HIS A 78 22.19 -20.76 13.22
CA HIS A 78 22.90 -19.53 12.86
C HIS A 78 23.97 -19.73 11.77
N THR A 79 24.44 -20.96 11.55
CA THR A 79 25.44 -21.31 10.53
C THR A 79 24.86 -21.98 9.28
N ALA A 80 23.59 -22.40 9.32
CA ALA A 80 22.96 -23.07 8.18
C ALA A 80 22.83 -22.11 6.97
N SER A 81 23.58 -22.40 5.90
CA SER A 81 23.40 -21.77 4.58
C SER A 81 22.29 -22.46 3.77
N LYS A 82 21.95 -23.71 4.11
CA LYS A 82 20.81 -24.43 3.56
C LYS A 82 20.22 -25.44 4.54
N ILE A 83 18.95 -25.77 4.35
CA ILE A 83 18.26 -26.88 5.02
C ILE A 83 17.46 -27.70 4.01
N THR A 84 17.21 -28.96 4.32
CA THR A 84 16.31 -29.82 3.54
C THR A 84 15.04 -30.07 4.36
N LEU A 85 13.90 -29.69 3.78
CA LEU A 85 12.57 -29.90 4.36
C LEU A 85 12.16 -31.39 4.25
N ASN A 86 11.14 -31.78 5.03
CA ASN A 86 10.60 -33.16 5.02
C ASN A 86 10.11 -33.64 3.64
N ASN A 87 9.68 -32.72 2.77
CA ASN A 87 9.26 -33.03 1.41
C ASN A 87 10.44 -33.13 0.41
N GLY A 88 11.68 -33.08 0.89
CA GLY A 88 12.90 -33.16 0.07
C GLY A 88 13.32 -31.84 -0.59
N LYS A 89 12.53 -30.76 -0.47
CA LYS A 89 12.91 -29.44 -1.02
C LYS A 89 14.03 -28.83 -0.20
N GLU A 90 14.99 -28.23 -0.90
CA GLU A 90 16.04 -27.44 -0.27
C GLU A 90 15.59 -25.98 -0.11
N VAL A 91 15.93 -25.40 1.04
CA VAL A 91 15.78 -23.97 1.33
C VAL A 91 17.15 -23.41 1.62
N TYR A 92 17.51 -22.38 0.88
CA TYR A 92 18.78 -21.65 0.98
C TYR A 92 18.55 -20.39 1.81
N PHE A 93 19.51 -20.06 2.68
CA PHE A 93 19.51 -18.83 3.47
C PHE A 93 20.64 -17.90 3.02
N SER A 94 20.38 -16.60 3.02
CA SER A 94 21.42 -15.61 2.81
C SER A 94 22.34 -15.50 4.03
N GLU A 95 23.50 -14.89 3.82
CA GLU A 95 24.20 -14.24 4.92
C GLU A 95 23.31 -13.18 5.56
N PRO A 96 23.34 -13.02 6.90
CA PRO A 96 22.54 -12.03 7.58
C PRO A 96 23.04 -10.62 7.24
N TYR A 97 22.11 -9.70 7.02
CA TYR A 97 22.40 -8.29 6.85
C TYR A 97 21.85 -7.52 8.03
N SER A 98 22.71 -6.77 8.74
CA SER A 98 22.29 -6.00 9.91
C SER A 98 22.44 -4.50 9.65
N THR A 99 21.41 -3.75 10.03
CA THR A 99 21.49 -2.31 10.26
C THR A 99 21.58 -2.05 11.77
N ALA A 100 21.63 -0.78 12.16
CA ALA A 100 21.60 -0.38 13.58
C ALA A 100 20.32 -0.87 14.30
N ASP A 101 19.20 -1.00 13.58
CA ASP A 101 17.89 -1.24 14.18
C ASP A 101 17.24 -2.57 13.77
N THR A 102 17.79 -3.29 12.79
CA THR A 102 17.15 -4.50 12.25
C THR A 102 18.16 -5.47 11.68
N LEU A 103 17.97 -6.76 11.98
CA LEU A 103 18.65 -7.87 11.33
C LEU A 103 17.73 -8.53 10.31
N TYR A 104 18.21 -8.63 9.09
CA TYR A 104 17.52 -9.21 7.95
C TYR A 104 18.14 -10.57 7.58
N SER A 105 17.29 -11.49 7.17
CA SER A 105 17.69 -12.76 6.57
C SER A 105 16.76 -13.04 5.40
N TYR A 106 17.26 -13.71 4.38
CA TYR A 106 16.49 -14.04 3.20
C TYR A 106 16.49 -15.55 2.97
N ALA A 107 15.35 -16.09 2.54
CA ALA A 107 15.17 -17.51 2.25
C ALA A 107 14.59 -17.71 0.84
N SER A 108 15.11 -18.70 0.11
CA SER A 108 14.67 -19.07 -1.24
C SER A 108 14.75 -20.59 -1.45
N THR A 109 13.98 -21.14 -2.38
CA THR A 109 14.12 -22.53 -2.85
C THR A 109 15.20 -22.69 -3.92
N THR A 110 15.81 -21.59 -4.35
CA THR A 110 16.95 -21.58 -5.28
C THR A 110 18.21 -21.03 -4.59
N PRO A 111 19.42 -21.46 -5.02
CA PRO A 111 20.67 -20.92 -4.50
C PRO A 111 20.74 -19.40 -4.61
N ILE A 112 21.09 -18.74 -3.50
CA ILE A 112 21.11 -17.28 -3.39
C ILE A 112 22.47 -16.75 -3.84
N LYS A 113 22.47 -15.77 -4.75
CA LYS A 113 23.68 -15.01 -5.07
C LYS A 113 23.99 -14.02 -3.95
N THR A 114 24.94 -14.35 -3.09
CA THR A 114 25.24 -13.60 -1.85
C THR A 114 25.94 -12.25 -2.05
N ASN A 115 26.42 -11.94 -3.26
CA ASN A 115 27.35 -10.81 -3.47
C ASN A 115 26.72 -9.59 -4.18
N GLU A 116 25.45 -9.64 -4.57
CA GLU A 116 24.81 -8.51 -5.24
C GLU A 116 24.40 -7.43 -4.24
N GLN A 117 25.09 -6.30 -4.31
CA GLN A 117 24.88 -5.12 -3.49
C GLN A 117 24.19 -4.02 -4.30
N CYS A 118 23.14 -3.44 -3.72
CA CYS A 118 22.35 -2.38 -4.31
C CYS A 118 22.32 -1.16 -3.38
N ASN A 119 22.18 0.01 -4.00
CA ASN A 119 21.92 1.25 -3.27
C ASN A 119 20.47 1.27 -2.79
N GLU A 120 20.23 1.89 -1.63
CA GLU A 120 18.88 2.06 -1.11
C GLU A 120 18.02 2.91 -2.06
N ILE A 121 16.98 2.30 -2.61
CA ILE A 121 15.97 2.96 -3.44
C ILE A 121 15.11 3.90 -2.58
N GLN A 122 15.12 5.18 -2.91
CA GLN A 122 14.20 6.19 -2.36
C GLN A 122 12.95 6.31 -3.24
N CYS A 123 11.79 6.50 -2.61
CA CYS A 123 10.54 6.77 -3.31
C CYS A 123 10.46 8.25 -3.70
N ASN A 124 10.02 8.53 -4.92
CA ASN A 124 9.66 9.86 -5.39
C ASN A 124 8.26 9.78 -6.04
N PHE A 125 7.24 10.26 -5.31
CA PHE A 125 5.85 10.24 -5.79
C PHE A 125 5.59 11.28 -6.90
N VAL A 126 6.37 12.36 -6.97
CA VAL A 126 6.22 13.39 -8.01
C VAL A 126 6.70 12.84 -9.36
N GLN A 127 7.82 12.13 -9.36
CA GLN A 127 8.40 11.51 -10.56
C GLN A 127 7.92 10.08 -10.78
N CYS A 128 7.10 9.54 -9.88
CA CYS A 128 6.70 8.14 -9.87
C CYS A 128 7.90 7.20 -9.98
N GLN A 129 8.91 7.42 -9.14
CA GLN A 129 10.13 6.63 -9.11
C GLN A 129 10.25 5.86 -7.78
N PRO A 130 10.33 4.52 -7.81
CA PRO A 130 10.27 3.66 -9.00
C PRO A 130 8.89 3.65 -9.68
N SER A 131 8.83 3.27 -10.96
CA SER A 131 7.62 3.31 -11.79
C SER A 131 6.41 2.60 -11.19
N TRP A 132 6.64 1.53 -10.43
CA TRP A 132 5.58 0.77 -9.75
C TRP A 132 4.81 1.58 -8.69
N LEU A 133 5.31 2.74 -8.24
CA LEU A 133 4.64 3.57 -7.22
C LEU A 133 3.33 4.20 -7.71
N CYS A 134 3.27 4.65 -8.96
CA CYS A 134 2.09 5.30 -9.54
C CYS A 134 1.54 4.55 -10.77
N GLN A 135 2.03 3.33 -11.01
CA GLN A 135 1.58 2.55 -12.16
C GLN A 135 1.38 1.11 -11.71
N GLY A 136 0.12 0.79 -11.39
CA GLY A 136 -0.35 -0.57 -11.21
C GLY A 136 -0.34 -1.27 -12.56
N THR A 137 0.80 -1.81 -12.96
CA THR A 137 0.87 -2.67 -14.16
C THR A 137 0.23 -4.04 -13.90
N GLN A 138 -0.13 -4.35 -12.66
CA GLN A 138 -0.51 -5.67 -12.19
C GLN A 138 -1.58 -5.59 -11.11
N ASN A 139 -2.24 -6.72 -10.84
CA ASN A 139 -2.97 -6.91 -9.59
C ASN A 139 -1.94 -6.87 -8.45
N SER A 140 -1.70 -5.66 -7.90
CA SER A 140 -0.82 -5.43 -6.78
C SER A 140 -1.42 -4.39 -5.82
N VAL A 141 -0.87 -4.34 -4.62
CA VAL A 141 -1.20 -3.37 -3.58
C VAL A 141 0.07 -2.83 -2.96
N ILE A 142 0.05 -1.55 -2.59
CA ILE A 142 1.16 -0.91 -1.89
C ILE A 142 0.92 -1.02 -0.38
N GLY A 143 1.76 -1.79 0.29
CA GLY A 143 1.85 -1.84 1.74
C GLY A 143 2.73 -0.70 2.26
N VAL A 144 2.20 0.11 3.17
CA VAL A 144 2.92 1.24 3.78
C VAL A 144 3.13 1.00 5.26
N SER A 145 4.33 1.22 5.76
CA SER A 145 4.63 1.14 7.20
C SER A 145 5.58 2.23 7.64
N TYR A 146 5.30 2.80 8.80
CA TYR A 146 6.06 3.91 9.39
C TYR A 146 7.23 3.44 10.25
N TYR A 147 8.08 4.38 10.65
CA TYR A 147 8.96 4.19 11.79
C TYR A 147 8.16 3.86 13.04
N THR A 148 8.31 2.61 13.49
CA THR A 148 7.78 2.12 14.77
C THR A 148 8.89 2.15 15.80
N ALA A 149 8.54 2.10 17.10
CA ALA A 149 9.52 1.88 18.17
C ALA A 149 10.36 0.60 17.97
N PHE A 150 9.86 -0.32 17.15
CA PHE A 150 10.51 -1.58 16.78
C PHE A 150 10.73 -1.64 15.27
N SER A 151 11.80 -1.01 14.75
CA SER A 151 12.08 -0.92 13.30
C SER A 151 12.02 -2.26 12.56
N HIS A 152 12.38 -3.37 13.22
CA HIS A 152 12.29 -4.70 12.64
C HIS A 152 10.85 -5.15 12.32
N GLN A 153 9.83 -4.48 12.86
CA GLN A 153 8.41 -4.71 12.56
C GLN A 153 7.91 -3.95 11.33
N LYS A 154 8.70 -3.03 10.75
CA LYS A 154 8.27 -2.27 9.56
C LYS A 154 7.82 -3.17 8.42
N LEU A 155 8.67 -4.10 8.03
CA LEU A 155 8.38 -5.03 6.94
C LEU A 155 7.10 -5.86 7.19
N PRO A 156 6.95 -6.59 8.31
CA PRO A 156 5.72 -7.34 8.56
C PRO A 156 4.47 -6.45 8.71
N MET A 157 4.60 -5.22 9.23
CA MET A 157 3.49 -4.26 9.25
C MET A 157 3.09 -3.80 7.85
N SER A 158 4.06 -3.58 6.94
CA SER A 158 3.75 -3.24 5.55
C SER A 158 2.98 -4.37 4.86
N ALA A 159 3.35 -5.63 5.12
CA ALA A 159 2.64 -6.80 4.61
C ALA A 159 1.22 -6.92 5.18
N GLN A 160 1.04 -6.64 6.47
CA GLN A 160 -0.28 -6.66 7.10
C GLN A 160 -1.20 -5.55 6.54
N ASN A 161 -0.65 -4.35 6.32
CA ASN A 161 -1.38 -3.26 5.71
C ASN A 161 -1.75 -3.60 4.26
N ALA A 162 -0.82 -4.19 3.49
CA ALA A 162 -1.09 -4.68 2.14
C ALA A 162 -2.21 -5.73 2.12
N ARG A 163 -2.21 -6.72 3.03
CA ARG A 163 -3.30 -7.71 3.15
C ARG A 163 -4.65 -7.07 3.44
N THR A 164 -4.67 -6.03 4.27
CA THR A 164 -5.89 -5.28 4.57
C THR A 164 -6.43 -4.60 3.31
N LEU A 165 -5.57 -3.92 2.54
CA LEU A 165 -5.96 -3.31 1.27
C LEU A 165 -6.41 -4.36 0.25
N ALA A 166 -5.71 -5.48 0.16
CA ALA A 166 -6.08 -6.59 -0.71
C ALA A 166 -7.47 -7.16 -0.37
N GLY A 167 -7.85 -7.21 0.91
CA GLY A 167 -9.19 -7.62 1.34
C GLY A 167 -10.29 -6.67 0.87
N TYR A 168 -10.05 -5.35 0.94
CA TYR A 168 -10.96 -4.34 0.40
C TYR A 168 -11.14 -4.48 -1.12
N LEU A 169 -10.03 -4.70 -1.84
CA LEU A 169 -10.04 -4.83 -3.30
C LEU A 169 -10.65 -6.16 -3.78
N ALA A 170 -10.39 -7.26 -3.08
CA ALA A 170 -10.90 -8.58 -3.44
C ALA A 170 -12.42 -8.66 -3.31
N GLN A 171 -12.96 -8.19 -2.20
CA GLN A 171 -14.40 -8.10 -1.98
C GLN A 171 -14.68 -7.20 -0.79
N ALA A 172 -15.40 -6.10 -1.02
CA ALA A 172 -15.89 -5.20 0.01
C ALA A 172 -17.41 -5.15 0.03
N ARG A 173 -17.97 -5.12 1.24
CA ARG A 173 -19.38 -4.80 1.48
C ARG A 173 -19.48 -3.32 1.82
N VAL A 174 -20.23 -2.59 1.00
CA VAL A 174 -20.51 -1.16 1.18
C VAL A 174 -21.92 -1.02 1.70
N ASN A 175 -22.06 -0.39 2.87
CA ASN A 175 -23.32 -0.02 3.47
C ASN A 175 -23.24 1.45 3.89
N MET A 176 -23.73 2.35 3.05
CA MET A 176 -23.49 3.79 3.16
C MET A 176 -24.77 4.58 2.85
N ASN A 177 -25.05 5.59 3.67
CA ASN A 177 -25.97 6.66 3.34
C ASN A 177 -25.17 7.92 3.02
N GLU A 178 -25.42 8.52 1.87
CA GLU A 178 -24.80 9.76 1.43
C GLU A 178 -25.86 10.84 1.25
N GLN A 179 -25.55 12.04 1.74
CA GLN A 179 -26.34 13.24 1.52
C GLN A 179 -25.45 14.30 0.89
N LEU A 180 -25.87 14.78 -0.27
CA LEU A 180 -25.27 15.90 -0.97
C LEU A 180 -26.21 17.08 -0.90
N SER A 181 -25.68 18.26 -0.58
CA SER A 181 -26.40 19.53 -0.71
C SER A 181 -25.51 20.56 -1.39
N GLU A 182 -26.04 21.16 -2.44
CA GLU A 182 -25.40 22.25 -3.17
C GLU A 182 -26.29 23.48 -3.08
N SER A 183 -25.71 24.64 -2.80
CA SER A 183 -26.44 25.90 -2.80
C SER A 183 -25.63 26.98 -3.51
N PHE A 184 -26.36 27.82 -4.24
CA PHE A 184 -25.80 28.94 -4.97
C PHE A 184 -26.58 30.20 -4.63
N LYS A 185 -25.88 31.18 -4.04
CA LYS A 185 -26.42 32.50 -3.73
C LYS A 185 -25.62 33.55 -4.49
N ILE A 186 -26.33 34.51 -5.07
CA ILE A 186 -25.75 35.77 -5.56
C ILE A 186 -26.23 36.81 -4.57
N ASP A 187 -25.31 37.41 -3.83
CA ASP A 187 -25.62 38.52 -2.93
C ASP A 187 -25.92 39.79 -3.74
N ASP A 188 -26.59 40.77 -3.13
CA ASP A 188 -26.95 42.07 -3.72
C ASP A 188 -25.70 42.87 -4.15
N GLN A 189 -24.51 42.50 -3.66
CA GLN A 189 -23.20 43.03 -4.08
C GLN A 189 -22.53 42.26 -5.24
N ALA A 190 -23.25 41.34 -5.90
CA ALA A 190 -22.76 40.46 -6.97
C ALA A 190 -21.71 39.41 -6.56
N ASP A 191 -21.48 39.22 -5.26
CA ASP A 191 -20.63 38.13 -4.77
C ASP A 191 -21.34 36.78 -4.91
N LYS A 192 -20.66 35.84 -5.59
CA LYS A 192 -21.16 34.48 -5.84
C LYS A 192 -20.72 33.58 -4.70
N GLN A 193 -21.66 33.19 -3.85
CA GLN A 193 -21.43 32.18 -2.82
C GLN A 193 -21.92 30.83 -3.32
N HIS A 194 -20.98 29.92 -3.57
CA HIS A 194 -21.24 28.52 -3.85
C HIS A 194 -20.85 27.70 -2.62
N ALA A 195 -21.80 26.92 -2.10
CA ALA A 195 -21.55 26.03 -0.97
C ALA A 195 -21.93 24.61 -1.36
N PHE A 196 -21.01 23.69 -1.08
CA PHE A 196 -21.15 22.26 -1.32
C PHE A 196 -20.95 21.53 0.00
N LYS A 197 -21.91 20.67 0.38
CA LYS A 197 -21.84 19.85 1.58
C LYS A 197 -22.09 18.40 1.21
N LEU A 198 -21.12 17.55 1.54
CA LEU A 198 -21.21 16.11 1.43
C LEU A 198 -21.19 15.51 2.84
N SER A 199 -22.16 14.65 3.15
CA SER A 199 -22.19 13.86 4.37
C SER A 199 -22.30 12.39 4.01
N ARG A 200 -21.46 11.56 4.62
CA ARG A 200 -21.46 10.11 4.46
C ARG A 200 -21.55 9.46 5.82
N GLN A 201 -22.50 8.55 5.99
CA GLN A 201 -22.67 7.77 7.21
C GLN A 201 -22.84 6.29 6.86
N GLY A 202 -21.99 5.46 7.43
CA GLY A 202 -22.00 4.02 7.19
C GLY A 202 -20.62 3.42 7.23
N ASP A 203 -20.49 2.22 6.66
CA ASP A 203 -19.29 1.42 6.70
C ASP A 203 -18.95 0.79 5.35
N VAL A 204 -17.65 0.54 5.18
CA VAL A 204 -17.13 -0.31 4.11
C VAL A 204 -16.33 -1.38 4.82
N THR A 205 -16.75 -2.63 4.69
CA THR A 205 -16.10 -3.77 5.35
C THR A 205 -15.41 -4.63 4.32
N ALA A 206 -14.14 -4.95 4.59
CA ALA A 206 -13.34 -5.84 3.76
C ALA A 206 -13.62 -7.30 4.10
N SER A 207 -13.55 -8.16 3.09
CA SER A 207 -13.37 -9.60 3.30
C SER A 207 -11.96 -9.88 3.86
N LYS A 208 -11.84 -10.98 4.62
CA LYS A 208 -10.52 -11.45 5.06
C LYS A 208 -9.75 -11.95 3.83
N PHE A 209 -8.61 -11.32 3.55
CA PHE A 209 -7.74 -11.76 2.47
C PHE A 209 -6.82 -12.89 2.93
N GLU A 210 -7.11 -14.12 2.48
CA GLU A 210 -6.33 -15.31 2.83
C GLU A 210 -5.34 -15.73 1.75
N ASN A 211 -5.42 -15.12 0.57
CA ASN A 211 -4.48 -15.37 -0.51
C ASN A 211 -3.10 -14.80 -0.17
N GLN A 212 -2.07 -15.42 -0.76
CA GLN A 212 -0.70 -15.02 -0.53
C GLN A 212 -0.38 -13.72 -1.26
N LEU A 213 0.38 -12.86 -0.58
CA LEU A 213 0.91 -11.64 -1.15
C LEU A 213 2.41 -11.77 -1.25
N LEU A 214 2.94 -11.61 -2.46
CA LEU A 214 4.35 -11.67 -2.72
C LEU A 214 4.92 -10.26 -2.79
N MET A 215 5.81 -9.89 -1.86
CA MET A 215 6.54 -8.63 -1.96
C MET A 215 7.48 -8.70 -3.15
N THR A 216 7.38 -7.77 -4.10
CA THR A 216 8.28 -7.77 -5.27
C THR A 216 9.32 -6.69 -5.20
N ASN A 217 8.94 -5.51 -4.69
CA ASN A 217 9.83 -4.37 -4.62
C ASN A 217 9.51 -3.50 -3.41
N SER A 218 10.48 -2.73 -2.93
CA SER A 218 10.26 -1.71 -1.91
C SER A 218 11.16 -0.49 -2.12
N CYS A 219 10.72 0.64 -1.57
CA CYS A 219 11.48 1.88 -1.49
C CYS A 219 11.17 2.59 -0.18
N ASN A 220 12.03 3.52 0.23
CA ASN A 220 11.82 4.34 1.42
C ASN A 220 11.51 5.78 1.05
N TYR A 221 10.59 6.40 1.79
CA TYR A 221 10.37 7.85 1.78
C TYR A 221 10.57 8.38 3.19
N GLY A 222 11.72 9.01 3.43
CA GLY A 222 12.15 9.36 4.78
C GLY A 222 12.27 8.10 5.65
N SER A 223 11.44 8.00 6.69
CA SER A 223 11.44 6.86 7.61
C SER A 223 10.37 5.81 7.31
N THR A 224 9.56 6.04 6.27
CA THR A 224 8.43 5.19 5.86
C THR A 224 8.85 4.22 4.76
N LEU A 225 8.51 2.94 4.95
CA LEU A 225 8.70 1.89 3.96
C LEU A 225 7.44 1.75 3.11
N PHE A 226 7.62 1.76 1.79
CA PHE A 226 6.61 1.40 0.80
C PHE A 226 7.04 0.11 0.13
N ALA A 227 6.17 -0.89 0.11
CA ALA A 227 6.44 -2.18 -0.50
C ALA A 227 5.28 -2.56 -1.42
N ASN A 228 5.61 -2.96 -2.65
CA ASN A 228 4.64 -3.48 -3.61
C ASN A 228 4.44 -4.98 -3.39
N TYR A 229 3.18 -5.39 -3.29
CA TYR A 229 2.77 -6.76 -3.07
C TYR A 229 1.86 -7.23 -4.20
N GLN A 230 2.21 -8.32 -4.86
CA GLN A 230 1.44 -8.90 -5.97
C GLN A 230 0.56 -10.06 -5.48
N PHE A 231 -0.61 -10.21 -6.13
CA PHE A 231 -1.60 -11.26 -5.81
C PHE A 231 -1.30 -12.61 -6.49
N SER A 232 -0.40 -12.64 -7.49
CA SER A 232 0.02 -13.84 -8.21
C SER A 232 1.43 -13.67 -8.75
N GLU A 233 2.15 -14.79 -8.91
CA GLU A 233 3.49 -14.85 -9.51
C GLU A 233 3.53 -14.50 -11.01
N LYS A 234 2.36 -14.43 -11.67
CA LYS A 234 2.30 -14.11 -13.11
C LYS A 234 2.55 -12.62 -13.34
N VAL A 235 3.82 -12.30 -13.60
CA VAL A 235 4.27 -11.03 -14.16
C VAL A 235 3.58 -10.82 -15.50
N THR A 236 2.57 -9.95 -15.54
CA THR A 236 1.92 -9.53 -16.79
C THR A 236 2.68 -8.30 -17.32
N PRO A 237 2.87 -8.14 -18.64
CA PRO A 237 3.65 -7.05 -19.21
C PRO A 237 3.17 -5.67 -18.74
N ALA A 238 4.11 -4.74 -18.61
CA ALA A 238 3.82 -3.38 -18.22
C ALA A 238 2.77 -2.74 -19.14
N MET A 239 1.64 -2.29 -18.56
CA MET A 239 0.73 -1.39 -19.26
C MET A 239 1.46 -0.08 -19.61
N ARG A 240 1.10 0.50 -20.76
CA ARG A 240 1.52 1.85 -21.12
C ARG A 240 1.06 2.84 -20.04
N THR A 241 1.81 3.92 -19.85
CA THR A 241 1.39 5.04 -19.00
C THR A 241 0.01 5.55 -19.45
N ILE A 242 -1.02 5.30 -18.64
CA ILE A 242 -2.37 5.81 -18.85
C ILE A 242 -2.60 6.90 -17.82
N ASN A 243 -3.07 8.07 -18.27
CA ASN A 243 -3.58 9.09 -17.35
C ASN A 243 -4.99 8.70 -16.89
N TRP A 244 -5.12 8.14 -15.70
CA TRP A 244 -6.40 7.68 -15.16
C TRP A 244 -7.36 8.82 -14.80
N ARG A 245 -6.88 10.07 -14.68
CA ARG A 245 -7.73 11.25 -14.44
C ARG A 245 -8.78 11.46 -15.53
N ASP A 246 -8.44 11.12 -16.77
CA ASP A 246 -9.28 11.38 -17.94
C ASP A 246 -10.08 10.12 -18.37
N LYS A 247 -10.03 9.04 -17.59
CA LYS A 247 -10.64 7.75 -17.93
C LYS A 247 -11.76 7.40 -16.97
N GLN A 248 -12.98 7.35 -17.52
CA GLN A 248 -14.16 6.83 -16.82
C GLN A 248 -14.44 5.35 -17.14
N LEU A 249 -13.92 4.87 -18.27
CA LEU A 249 -14.08 3.48 -18.74
C LEU A 249 -12.74 2.95 -19.23
N PHE A 250 -12.46 1.68 -18.93
CA PHE A 250 -11.30 0.95 -19.43
C PHE A 250 -11.68 -0.52 -19.63
N GLU A 251 -11.42 -1.07 -20.82
CA GLU A 251 -11.79 -2.46 -21.18
C GLU A 251 -13.29 -2.77 -20.94
N GLY A 252 -14.16 -1.78 -21.15
CA GLY A 252 -15.61 -1.92 -20.94
C GLY A 252 -16.05 -1.95 -19.47
N LYS A 253 -15.13 -1.69 -18.53
CA LYS A 253 -15.38 -1.65 -17.09
C LYS A 253 -15.26 -0.22 -16.55
N SER A 254 -15.99 0.06 -15.48
CA SER A 254 -16.02 1.36 -14.82
C SER A 254 -14.70 1.65 -14.12
N VAL A 255 -14.15 2.84 -14.35
CA VAL A 255 -13.02 3.39 -13.59
C VAL A 255 -13.57 4.45 -12.65
N VAL A 256 -13.26 4.32 -11.36
CA VAL A 256 -13.71 5.27 -10.33
C VAL A 256 -12.52 5.84 -9.59
N LEU A 257 -12.68 7.09 -9.13
CA LEU A 257 -11.72 7.80 -8.29
C LEU A 257 -12.24 7.80 -6.86
N GLY A 258 -11.36 7.52 -5.92
CA GLY A 258 -11.55 7.86 -4.51
C GLY A 258 -10.44 8.75 -4.02
N ASN A 259 -10.76 9.62 -3.06
CA ASN A 259 -9.81 10.57 -2.50
C ASN A 259 -9.90 10.63 -0.97
N PHE A 260 -8.80 11.05 -0.35
CA PHE A 260 -8.75 11.39 1.06
C PHE A 260 -7.75 12.53 1.30
N GLY A 261 -8.12 13.51 2.13
CA GLY A 261 -7.24 14.58 2.56
C GLY A 261 -7.42 15.94 1.88
N GLU A 262 -8.09 16.03 0.73
CA GLU A 262 -8.24 17.29 -0.05
C GLU A 262 -8.75 18.49 0.76
N ASN A 263 -9.66 18.24 1.70
CA ASN A 263 -10.27 19.27 2.56
C ASN A 263 -9.50 19.48 3.88
N GLY A 264 -8.20 19.14 3.92
CA GLY A 264 -7.38 19.20 5.13
C GLY A 264 -7.72 18.10 6.16
N THR A 265 -8.44 17.06 5.74
CA THR A 265 -8.82 15.95 6.62
C THR A 265 -7.62 15.06 6.90
N ILE A 266 -7.43 14.68 8.17
CA ILE A 266 -6.32 13.83 8.61
C ILE A 266 -6.90 12.48 9.04
N ALA A 267 -6.19 11.40 8.75
CA ALA A 267 -6.52 10.10 9.31
C ALA A 267 -6.45 10.17 10.85
N PRO A 268 -7.36 9.51 11.61
CA PRO A 268 -7.38 9.61 13.07
C PRO A 268 -6.07 9.21 13.77
N ASP A 269 -5.29 8.33 13.14
CA ASP A 269 -4.00 7.84 13.59
C ASP A 269 -2.81 8.59 12.95
N ASN A 270 -3.10 9.60 12.10
CA ASN A 270 -2.12 10.34 11.30
C ASN A 270 -1.24 9.44 10.39
N LEU A 271 -1.71 8.24 10.05
CA LEU A 271 -0.98 7.30 9.20
C LEU A 271 -1.45 7.37 7.74
N LEU A 272 -0.50 7.45 6.81
CA LEU A 272 -0.69 7.38 5.36
C LEU A 272 -1.27 6.03 4.94
N SER A 273 -0.92 4.93 5.63
CA SER A 273 -1.58 3.64 5.41
C SER A 273 -3.09 3.74 5.67
N SER A 274 -3.51 4.49 6.68
CA SER A 274 -4.91 4.77 6.96
C SER A 274 -5.51 5.75 5.94
N ALA A 275 -4.79 6.78 5.51
CA ALA A 275 -5.23 7.68 4.44
C ALA A 275 -5.47 6.93 3.12
N ILE A 276 -4.54 6.05 2.71
CA ILE A 276 -4.68 5.17 1.53
C ILE A 276 -5.89 4.25 1.69
N LYS A 277 -6.06 3.63 2.86
CA LYS A 277 -7.23 2.80 3.18
C LYS A 277 -8.53 3.61 3.03
N TYR A 278 -8.58 4.85 3.51
CA TYR A 278 -9.77 5.69 3.35
C TYR A 278 -10.03 6.10 1.90
N ALA A 279 -9.00 6.45 1.13
CA ALA A 279 -9.15 6.73 -0.31
C ALA A 279 -9.64 5.49 -1.10
N ILE A 280 -9.18 4.28 -0.75
CA ILE A 280 -9.71 3.03 -1.33
C ILE A 280 -11.17 2.81 -0.92
N ARG A 281 -11.53 3.02 0.35
CA ARG A 281 -12.93 2.92 0.80
C ARG A 281 -13.83 3.90 0.07
N ASP A 282 -13.35 5.11 -0.15
CA ASP A 282 -14.03 6.17 -0.91
C ASP A 282 -14.28 5.71 -2.36
N ALA A 283 -13.24 5.22 -3.03
CA ALA A 283 -13.35 4.66 -4.38
C ALA A 283 -14.33 3.48 -4.46
N LEU A 284 -14.36 2.60 -3.46
CA LEU A 284 -15.31 1.47 -3.40
C LEU A 284 -16.75 1.91 -3.21
N VAL A 285 -16.99 3.02 -2.50
CA VAL A 285 -18.32 3.64 -2.41
C VAL A 285 -18.75 4.15 -3.78
N GLU A 286 -17.86 4.85 -4.50
CA GLU A 286 -18.14 5.27 -5.88
C GLU A 286 -18.39 4.08 -6.81
N LEU A 287 -17.61 3.01 -6.68
CA LEU A 287 -17.83 1.77 -7.43
C LEU A 287 -19.19 1.14 -7.14
N ALA A 288 -19.62 1.14 -5.87
CA ALA A 288 -20.92 0.61 -5.46
C ALA A 288 -22.10 1.42 -6.02
N LYS A 289 -21.95 2.75 -6.13
CA LYS A 289 -22.94 3.60 -6.81
C LYS A 289 -23.08 3.25 -8.28
N VAL A 290 -21.95 3.00 -8.96
CA VAL A 290 -21.94 2.61 -10.38
C VAL A 290 -22.52 1.21 -10.59
N LYS A 291 -22.21 0.25 -9.72
CA LYS A 291 -22.66 -1.16 -9.84
C LYS A 291 -24.17 -1.35 -9.61
N GLY A 292 -24.77 -0.57 -8.70
CA GLY A 292 -26.21 -0.33 -8.54
C GLY A 292 -27.20 -1.50 -8.66
N VAL A 293 -27.82 -1.91 -7.55
CA VAL A 293 -29.16 -2.56 -7.56
C VAL A 293 -30.10 -1.97 -6.49
N GLU A 294 -29.58 -1.49 -5.36
CA GLU A 294 -30.32 -0.72 -4.34
C GLU A 294 -29.68 0.66 -4.15
N VAL A 295 -29.94 1.59 -5.07
CA VAL A 295 -29.64 3.01 -4.88
C VAL A 295 -30.94 3.79 -4.96
N SER A 296 -31.58 4.04 -3.81
CA SER A 296 -32.72 4.97 -3.77
C SER A 296 -32.16 6.39 -3.82
N SER A 297 -32.21 7.02 -5.00
CA SER A 297 -31.81 8.42 -5.17
C SER A 297 -33.04 9.31 -5.25
N ASN A 298 -33.12 10.29 -4.34
CA ASN A 298 -34.03 11.42 -4.46
C ASN A 298 -33.18 12.66 -4.68
N SER A 299 -33.27 13.27 -5.86
CA SER A 299 -32.52 14.47 -6.22
C SER A 299 -33.43 15.60 -6.69
N THR A 300 -33.25 16.80 -6.15
CA THR A 300 -34.01 17.98 -6.57
C THR A 300 -33.10 18.94 -7.34
N LEU A 301 -33.29 19.01 -8.65
CA LEU A 301 -32.63 19.99 -9.51
C LEU A 301 -33.31 21.35 -9.36
N VAL A 302 -32.53 22.39 -9.04
CA VAL A 302 -33.03 23.76 -8.89
C VAL A 302 -32.35 24.66 -9.90
N GLN A 303 -33.12 25.54 -10.51
CA GLN A 303 -32.62 26.60 -11.38
C GLN A 303 -32.54 27.92 -10.60
N ASN A 304 -31.38 28.58 -10.62
CA ASN A 304 -31.24 29.95 -10.12
C ASN A 304 -30.39 30.76 -11.12
N ASN A 305 -30.94 31.89 -11.61
CA ASN A 305 -30.25 32.80 -12.53
C ASN A 305 -29.58 32.11 -13.74
N GLY A 306 -30.31 31.21 -14.41
CA GLY A 306 -29.83 30.49 -15.59
C GLY A 306 -28.86 29.34 -15.31
N ARG A 307 -28.58 29.01 -14.04
CA ARG A 307 -27.76 27.87 -13.64
C ARG A 307 -28.61 26.80 -12.97
N TYR A 308 -28.34 25.54 -13.31
CA TYR A 308 -28.93 24.38 -12.66
C TYR A 308 -27.96 23.81 -11.65
N TYR A 309 -28.43 23.45 -10.46
CA TYR A 309 -27.64 22.79 -9.43
C TYR A 309 -28.48 21.76 -8.67
N LEU A 310 -27.81 20.78 -8.08
CA LEU A 310 -28.45 19.70 -7.32
C LEU A 310 -28.63 20.15 -5.87
N SER A 311 -29.80 20.72 -5.55
CA SER A 311 -30.03 21.31 -4.23
C SER A 311 -29.85 20.30 -3.09
N HIS A 312 -30.38 19.09 -3.28
CA HIS A 312 -30.26 17.97 -2.37
C HIS A 312 -30.24 16.66 -3.18
N ALA A 313 -29.33 15.75 -2.86
CA ALA A 313 -29.36 14.37 -3.31
C ALA A 313 -29.12 13.44 -2.13
N HIS A 314 -29.96 12.41 -1.98
CA HIS A 314 -29.79 11.37 -0.98
C HIS A 314 -29.51 10.03 -1.68
N TYR A 315 -28.49 9.30 -1.24
CA TYR A 315 -28.19 7.96 -1.73
C TYR A 315 -28.16 7.00 -0.55
N SER A 316 -28.90 5.89 -0.64
CA SER A 316 -28.69 4.73 0.22
C SER A 316 -28.03 3.64 -0.61
N ILE A 317 -26.89 3.12 -0.15
CA ILE A 317 -26.01 2.25 -0.93
C ILE A 317 -25.76 0.99 -0.11
N LYS A 318 -26.25 -0.15 -0.60
CA LYS A 318 -25.99 -1.47 0.00
C LYS A 318 -25.55 -2.44 -1.08
N GLN A 319 -24.24 -2.64 -1.24
CA GLN A 319 -23.68 -3.42 -2.34
C GLN A 319 -22.44 -4.20 -1.95
N THR A 320 -22.18 -5.28 -2.68
CA THR A 320 -20.89 -5.99 -2.63
C THR A 320 -20.13 -5.72 -3.91
N VAL A 321 -18.93 -5.17 -3.77
CA VAL A 321 -18.08 -4.72 -4.86
C VAL A 321 -16.70 -5.32 -4.77
N SER A 322 -16.04 -5.48 -5.90
CA SER A 322 -14.63 -5.84 -6.00
C SER A 322 -13.98 -4.86 -6.98
N GLY A 323 -12.67 -4.63 -6.81
CA GLY A 323 -11.96 -3.67 -7.65
C GLY A 323 -10.48 -3.98 -7.77
N ARG A 324 -9.91 -3.60 -8.91
CA ARG A 324 -8.47 -3.66 -9.17
C ARG A 324 -7.88 -2.27 -8.98
N LEU A 325 -6.82 -2.17 -8.18
CA LEU A 325 -6.06 -0.94 -8.03
C LEU A 325 -5.30 -0.63 -9.33
N LEU A 326 -5.59 0.52 -9.94
CA LEU A 326 -4.93 0.99 -11.16
C LEU A 326 -3.77 1.93 -10.85
N ASP A 327 -4.00 2.86 -9.92
CA ASP A 327 -3.03 3.91 -9.59
C ASP A 327 -3.29 4.48 -8.18
N ILE A 328 -2.22 4.95 -7.55
CA ILE A 328 -2.23 5.74 -6.31
C ILE A 328 -1.37 6.98 -6.55
N GLN A 329 -1.97 8.15 -6.39
CA GLN A 329 -1.23 9.41 -6.34
C GLN A 329 -1.25 9.99 -4.93
N ILE A 330 -0.06 10.34 -4.43
CA ILE A 330 0.12 10.93 -3.10
C ILE A 330 0.81 12.27 -3.27
N ASN A 331 0.08 13.34 -2.92
CA ASN A 331 0.60 14.70 -2.89
C ASN A 331 0.53 15.23 -1.46
N TYR A 332 1.41 16.13 -1.07
CA TYR A 332 1.35 16.79 0.24
C TYR A 332 0.86 18.23 0.08
N LYS A 333 -0.16 18.61 0.84
CA LYS A 333 -0.65 19.98 0.94
C LYS A 333 -0.61 20.40 2.41
N ASP A 334 0.10 21.48 2.71
CA ASP A 334 0.29 22.01 4.07
C ASP A 334 0.81 20.95 5.08
N GLY A 335 1.67 20.04 4.60
CA GLY A 335 2.22 18.93 5.39
C GLY A 335 1.30 17.72 5.57
N LEU A 336 0.08 17.75 5.05
CA LEU A 336 -0.90 16.67 5.13
C LEU A 336 -0.97 15.88 3.81
N PRO A 337 -1.10 14.54 3.86
CA PRO A 337 -1.17 13.73 2.66
C PRO A 337 -2.56 13.80 2.01
N ASN A 338 -2.60 14.18 0.74
CA ASN A 338 -3.72 14.03 -0.17
C ASN A 338 -3.51 12.78 -1.01
N VAL A 339 -4.37 11.79 -0.82
CA VAL A 339 -4.29 10.50 -1.50
C VAL A 339 -5.43 10.39 -2.50
N TYR A 340 -5.09 10.03 -3.73
CA TYR A 340 -6.01 9.72 -4.81
C TYR A 340 -5.79 8.29 -5.26
N VAL A 341 -6.87 7.55 -5.46
CA VAL A 341 -6.84 6.15 -5.86
C VAL A 341 -7.79 5.91 -7.00
N TRP A 342 -7.30 5.24 -8.05
CA TRP A 342 -8.15 4.79 -9.16
C TRP A 342 -8.39 3.29 -9.04
N LEU A 343 -9.66 2.91 -9.05
CA LEU A 343 -10.08 1.51 -9.08
C LEU A 343 -10.78 1.20 -10.39
N LEU A 344 -10.51 0.02 -10.92
CA LEU A 344 -11.28 -0.59 -12.00
C LEU A 344 -12.26 -1.60 -11.41
N GLU A 345 -13.50 -1.57 -11.86
CA GLU A 345 -14.51 -2.56 -11.47
C GLU A 345 -14.08 -3.99 -11.81
N GLU A 346 -14.19 -4.87 -10.81
CA GLU A 346 -14.11 -6.31 -10.98
C GLU A 346 -15.47 -6.94 -10.65
N ARG A 347 -15.67 -8.19 -11.10
CA ARG A 347 -16.97 -8.88 -11.01
C ARG A 347 -17.49 -9.00 -9.58
#